data_AF-Q9A6R1-F1
#
_entry.id   AF-Q9A6R1-F1
#
_cell.length_a   1.000
_cell.length_b   1.000
_cell.length_c   1.000
_cell.angle_alpha   90.00
_cell.angle_beta   90.00
_cell.angle_gamma   90.00
#
_symmetry.space_group_name_H-M   'P 1'
#
loop_
_entity.id
_entity.type
_entity.pdbx_description
1 polymer ?
#
loop_
_entity_poly.entity_id
_entity_poly.type
_entity_poly.pdbx_seq_one_letter_code
_entity_poly.pdbx_strand_id
1 'polypeptide(L)'
;MFRLLTLVALVTALACSTVQAVQAEPKIRVLYLGQSVGWRHAPVTRPHNSNGPTPSEVALAEIGGQSGAFSVESTQDARDITPEKLKTIDVLVFYTTGELPISAETWQAIQSWIESGKGGFVGLHSATDTHWDYSGPSQTYTAFINGRFAGHPWTQGAPLTIQSLGGQSPVNRAWPSRFAYAEEIYQYSDYDPKKVRVLQALDFTETPLKRPWFVPVTWTRQIGKGRLFYSNLGHTPSTWNDARYRDQILDAIRWTAHRLPGSATPNPEEQALWALRSLLAFDNRPRADVEARMARLTKADRTWLLDAATRTAALRPLWPEKPQSDKSAFETAYRALLADVLARSEP
;
A
#
# COMPACT_ATOMS: atom_id res chain seq x y z
N MET A 1 11.65 -74.88 53.00
CA MET A 1 10.61 -74.84 51.96
C MET A 1 10.10 -73.41 51.86
N PHE A 2 10.26 -72.82 50.67
CA PHE A 2 9.94 -71.43 50.31
C PHE A 2 8.43 -71.13 50.35
N ARG A 3 8.07 -69.86 50.67
CA ARG A 3 7.03 -69.03 50.03
C ARG A 3 6.99 -67.66 50.74
N LEU A 4 7.78 -66.68 50.31
CA LEU A 4 7.51 -65.66 49.27
C LEU A 4 6.50 -64.58 49.71
N LEU A 5 7.02 -63.50 50.30
CA LEU A 5 6.35 -62.21 50.47
C LEU A 5 6.66 -61.37 49.23
N THR A 6 5.63 -60.98 48.47
CA THR A 6 5.75 -60.03 47.36
C THR A 6 5.27 -58.66 47.83
N LEU A 7 6.20 -57.76 48.08
CA LEU A 7 5.93 -56.35 48.37
C LEU A 7 5.87 -55.60 47.04
N VAL A 8 4.68 -55.13 46.64
CA VAL A 8 4.53 -54.23 45.48
C VAL A 8 4.71 -52.80 45.97
N ALA A 9 5.86 -52.20 45.68
CA ALA A 9 6.10 -50.78 45.91
C ALA A 9 5.51 -49.98 44.74
N LEU A 10 4.43 -49.24 45.00
CA LEU A 10 3.82 -48.32 44.04
C LEU A 10 4.64 -47.02 44.02
N VAL A 11 5.48 -46.84 43.00
CA VAL A 11 6.18 -45.56 42.75
C VAL A 11 5.25 -44.67 41.93
N THR A 12 4.53 -43.77 42.59
CA THR A 12 3.80 -42.68 41.93
C THR A 12 4.78 -41.56 41.57
N ALA A 13 5.23 -41.51 40.32
CA ALA A 13 5.96 -40.37 39.78
C ALA A 13 4.97 -39.20 39.57
N LEU A 14 5.03 -38.17 40.43
CA LEU A 14 4.37 -36.89 40.16
C LEU A 14 5.11 -36.20 39.00
N ALA A 15 4.54 -36.27 37.80
CA ALA A 15 4.93 -35.41 36.70
C ALA A 15 4.41 -34.00 36.99
N CYS A 16 5.26 -33.15 37.56
CA CYS A 16 4.99 -31.73 37.73
C CYS A 16 5.08 -31.05 36.36
N SER A 17 3.97 -30.95 35.64
CA SER A 17 3.90 -30.19 34.39
C SER A 17 3.99 -28.70 34.71
N THR A 18 5.17 -28.10 34.50
CA THR A 18 5.32 -26.65 34.53
C THR A 18 4.54 -26.05 33.37
N VAL A 19 3.40 -25.43 33.68
CA VAL A 19 2.71 -24.57 32.71
C VAL A 19 3.59 -23.32 32.52
N GLN A 20 4.40 -23.31 31.47
CA GLN A 20 5.04 -22.07 31.03
C GLN A 20 3.94 -21.09 30.62
N ALA A 21 3.78 -20.02 31.40
CA ALA A 21 2.96 -18.90 31.00
C ALA A 21 3.50 -18.37 29.66
N VAL A 22 2.70 -18.45 28.60
CA VAL A 22 3.03 -17.83 27.31
C VAL A 22 3.08 -16.33 27.56
N GLN A 23 4.29 -15.76 27.62
CA GLN A 23 4.48 -14.33 27.75
C GLN A 23 3.85 -13.67 26.51
N ALA A 24 2.90 -12.76 26.73
CA ALA A 24 2.27 -12.03 25.66
C ALA A 24 3.34 -11.31 24.82
N GLU A 25 3.26 -11.43 23.50
CA GLU A 25 4.18 -10.78 22.58
C GLU A 25 4.16 -9.26 22.84
N PRO A 26 5.33 -8.59 22.93
CA PRO A 26 5.36 -7.17 23.20
C PRO A 26 4.65 -6.39 22.10
N LYS A 27 3.92 -5.34 22.48
CA LYS A 27 3.22 -4.45 21.55
C LYS A 27 4.21 -3.82 20.56
N ILE A 28 3.80 -3.75 19.30
CA ILE A 28 4.51 -2.99 18.28
C ILE A 28 4.45 -1.50 18.67
N ARG A 29 5.57 -0.79 18.61
CA ARG A 29 5.67 0.64 18.93
C ARG A 29 5.56 1.42 17.63
N VAL A 30 4.48 2.18 17.47
CA VAL A 30 4.19 2.94 16.26
C VAL A 30 4.43 4.42 16.52
N LEU A 31 5.17 5.09 15.63
CA LEU A 31 5.15 6.54 15.51
C LEU A 31 4.31 6.93 14.28
N TYR A 32 3.24 7.68 14.51
CA TYR A 32 2.38 8.21 13.46
C TYR A 32 2.68 9.69 13.21
N LEU A 33 3.11 10.01 11.99
CA LEU A 33 3.32 11.37 11.52
C LEU A 33 2.14 11.80 10.63
N GLY A 34 1.37 12.77 11.11
CA GLY A 34 0.23 13.38 10.43
C GLY A 34 0.48 14.82 9.95
N GLN A 35 1.69 15.13 9.49
CA GLN A 35 2.09 16.50 9.14
C GLN A 35 1.79 16.84 7.66
N SER A 36 1.13 17.97 7.44
CA SER A 36 0.94 18.56 6.12
C SER A 36 1.67 19.90 6.00
N VAL A 37 2.56 20.00 5.01
CA VAL A 37 3.17 21.24 4.53
C VAL A 37 2.48 21.62 3.22
N GLY A 38 1.57 22.59 3.26
CA GLY A 38 0.68 22.90 2.14
C GLY A 38 -0.73 22.38 2.37
N TRP A 39 -1.29 21.64 1.41
CA TRP A 39 -2.66 21.12 1.51
C TRP A 39 -2.80 20.16 2.69
N ARG A 40 -3.91 20.29 3.43
CA ARG A 40 -4.17 19.50 4.63
C ARG A 40 -5.50 18.77 4.49
N HIS A 41 -5.45 17.45 4.62
CA HIS A 41 -6.63 16.60 4.54
C HIS A 41 -7.40 16.58 5.86
N ALA A 42 -8.72 16.36 5.78
CA ALA A 42 -9.59 16.29 6.95
C ALA A 42 -9.16 15.25 8.00
N PRO A 43 -8.71 14.02 7.64
CA PRO A 43 -8.31 13.02 8.63
C PRO A 43 -7.13 13.44 9.52
N VAL A 44 -6.24 14.30 9.03
CA VAL A 44 -5.08 14.84 9.76
C VAL A 44 -5.29 16.28 10.24
N THR A 45 -6.51 16.79 10.18
CA THR A 45 -6.84 18.13 10.68
C THR A 45 -7.30 18.04 12.13
N ARG A 46 -6.63 18.77 13.04
CA ARG A 46 -7.08 18.88 14.42
C ARG A 46 -8.41 19.64 14.49
N PRO A 47 -9.30 19.32 15.46
CA PRO A 47 -10.54 20.06 15.63
C PRO A 47 -10.28 21.56 15.86
N HIS A 48 -11.17 22.41 15.35
CA HIS A 48 -11.05 23.86 15.49
C HIS A 48 -10.96 24.28 16.97
N ASN A 49 -10.05 25.20 17.30
CA ASN A 49 -9.77 25.66 18.66
C ASN A 49 -9.42 24.54 19.67
N SER A 50 -8.86 23.43 19.21
CA SER A 50 -8.47 22.31 20.05
C SER A 50 -7.08 21.79 19.69
N ASN A 51 -6.30 21.45 20.71
CA ASN A 51 -5.08 20.63 20.56
C ASN A 51 -5.40 19.13 20.67
N GLY A 52 -6.68 18.76 20.59
CA GLY A 52 -7.13 17.37 20.62
C GLY A 52 -6.67 16.56 19.40
N PRO A 53 -6.85 15.24 19.44
CA PRO A 53 -6.37 14.36 18.39
C PRO A 53 -7.15 14.56 17.08
N THR A 54 -6.49 14.32 15.94
CA THR A 54 -7.15 14.27 14.63
C THR A 54 -8.01 13.00 14.49
N PRO A 55 -8.96 12.95 13.54
CA PRO A 55 -9.72 11.72 13.29
C PRO A 55 -8.85 10.47 13.04
N SER A 56 -7.74 10.61 12.31
CA SER A 56 -6.81 9.50 12.08
C SER A 56 -5.99 9.11 13.32
N GLU A 57 -5.59 10.08 14.15
CA GLU A 57 -4.91 9.81 15.44
C GLU A 57 -5.83 9.01 16.37
N VAL A 58 -7.11 9.38 16.46
CA VAL A 58 -8.12 8.62 17.23
C VAL A 58 -8.28 7.21 16.68
N ALA A 59 -8.46 7.06 15.37
CA ALA A 59 -8.67 5.76 14.76
C ALA A 59 -7.46 4.82 14.96
N LEU A 60 -6.22 5.30 14.82
CA LEU A 60 -5.03 4.48 15.10
C LEU A 60 -4.94 4.07 16.57
N ALA A 61 -5.25 4.98 17.50
CA ALA A 61 -5.26 4.66 18.93
C ALA A 61 -6.31 3.58 19.25
N GLU A 62 -7.51 3.67 18.66
CA GLU A 62 -8.57 2.67 18.83
C GLU A 62 -8.18 1.32 18.22
N ILE A 63 -7.64 1.28 16.99
CA ILE A 63 -7.21 0.03 16.35
C ILE A 63 -6.15 -0.67 17.22
N GLY A 64 -5.15 0.08 17.70
CA GLY A 64 -4.10 -0.46 18.57
C GLY A 64 -4.63 -0.91 19.93
N GLY A 65 -5.51 -0.12 20.55
CA GLY A 65 -6.13 -0.40 21.84
C GLY A 65 -7.05 -1.62 21.82
N GLN A 66 -7.92 -1.71 20.81
CA GLN A 66 -8.89 -2.81 20.66
C GLN A 66 -8.21 -4.13 20.28
N SER A 67 -7.22 -4.08 19.38
CA SER A 67 -6.49 -5.29 18.95
C SER A 67 -5.44 -5.76 19.96
N GLY A 68 -4.98 -4.86 20.84
CA GLY A 68 -3.84 -5.08 21.72
C GLY A 68 -2.49 -5.21 21.00
N ALA A 69 -2.43 -5.05 19.67
CA ALA A 69 -1.26 -5.38 18.86
C ALA A 69 -0.16 -4.33 18.90
N PHE A 70 -0.54 -3.05 19.07
CA PHE A 70 0.40 -1.95 19.02
C PHE A 70 0.01 -0.80 19.96
N SER A 71 0.99 0.01 20.31
CA SER A 71 0.81 1.34 20.92
C SER A 71 1.24 2.40 19.92
N VAL A 72 0.52 3.52 19.84
CA VAL A 72 0.81 4.60 18.90
C VAL A 72 1.16 5.89 19.65
N GLU A 73 2.29 6.47 19.30
CA GLU A 73 2.64 7.87 19.57
C GLU A 73 2.34 8.67 18.29
N SER A 74 1.63 9.79 18.40
CA SER A 74 1.29 10.62 17.23
C SER A 74 1.95 11.99 17.31
N THR A 75 2.40 12.49 16.16
CA THR A 75 2.98 13.83 16.01
C THR A 75 2.56 14.47 14.68
N GLN A 76 2.55 15.80 14.65
CA GLN A 76 2.45 16.60 13.42
C GLN A 76 3.73 17.40 13.15
N ASP A 77 4.85 16.99 13.76
CA ASP A 77 6.17 17.58 13.58
C ASP A 77 7.19 16.50 13.20
N ALA A 78 7.61 16.48 11.94
CA ALA A 78 8.56 15.51 11.42
C ALA A 78 9.95 15.64 12.07
N ARG A 79 10.25 16.76 12.75
CA ARG A 79 11.49 16.95 13.51
C ARG A 79 11.58 16.04 14.74
N ASP A 80 10.46 15.46 15.18
CA ASP A 80 10.44 14.44 16.23
C ASP A 80 11.03 13.10 15.77
N ILE A 81 11.15 12.90 14.45
CA ILE A 81 11.82 11.74 13.88
C ILE A 81 13.33 12.00 13.92
N THR A 82 14.01 11.32 14.84
CA THR A 82 15.47 11.39 15.01
C THR A 82 16.07 9.98 15.03
N PRO A 83 17.38 9.80 14.80
CA PRO A 83 18.04 8.51 14.97
C PRO A 83 17.78 7.87 16.36
N GLU A 84 17.61 8.69 17.40
CA GLU A 84 17.28 8.27 18.76
C GLU A 84 15.84 7.75 18.83
N LYS A 85 14.88 8.49 18.26
CA LYS A 85 13.47 8.07 18.20
C LYS A 85 13.32 6.76 17.41
N LEU A 86 14.06 6.57 16.32
CA LEU A 86 14.02 5.32 15.54
C LEU A 86 14.43 4.08 16.36
N LYS A 87 15.21 4.23 17.44
CA LYS A 87 15.55 3.13 18.36
C LYS A 87 14.38 2.74 19.27
N THR A 88 13.42 3.64 19.47
CA THR A 88 12.29 3.45 20.39
C THR A 88 10.99 3.03 19.71
N ILE A 89 11.00 2.86 18.39
CA ILE A 89 9.83 2.48 17.59
C ILE A 89 10.14 1.28 16.71
N ASP A 90 9.08 0.62 16.22
CA ASP A 90 9.15 -0.54 15.32
C ASP A 90 8.52 -0.23 13.96
N VAL A 91 7.55 0.68 13.90
CA VAL A 91 6.88 1.10 12.65
C VAL A 91 6.71 2.60 12.61
N LEU A 92 7.06 3.18 11.47
CA LEU A 92 6.80 4.59 11.13
C LEU A 92 5.60 4.67 10.17
N VAL A 93 4.55 5.38 10.56
CA VAL A 93 3.32 5.54 9.76
C VAL A 93 3.24 6.98 9.28
N PHE A 94 3.16 7.19 7.97
CA PHE A 94 3.02 8.51 7.36
C PHE A 94 1.61 8.70 6.78
N TYR A 95 0.96 9.76 7.21
CA TYR A 95 -0.08 10.44 6.45
C TYR A 95 0.37 11.89 6.33
N THR A 96 1.12 12.18 5.28
CA THR A 96 1.89 13.42 5.15
C THR A 96 1.62 14.09 3.82
N THR A 97 1.95 15.38 3.72
CA THR A 97 1.88 16.14 2.46
C THR A 97 3.00 17.18 2.41
N GLY A 98 3.54 17.41 1.21
CA GLY A 98 4.51 18.46 0.91
C GLY A 98 5.92 18.20 1.42
N GLU A 99 6.71 19.27 1.46
CA GLU A 99 8.13 19.23 1.82
C GLU A 99 8.30 19.23 3.35
N LEU A 100 8.45 18.04 3.93
CA LEU A 100 8.60 17.87 5.37
C LEU A 100 9.98 18.38 5.84
N PRO A 101 10.09 18.93 7.07
CA PRO A 101 11.36 19.37 7.65
C PRO A 101 12.22 18.19 8.14
N ILE A 102 12.47 17.20 7.28
CA ILE A 102 13.33 16.05 7.53
C ILE A 102 14.71 16.35 6.95
N SER A 103 15.74 16.35 7.79
CA SER A 103 17.11 16.56 7.33
C SER A 103 17.63 15.37 6.51
N ALA A 104 18.67 15.57 5.71
CA ALA A 104 19.24 14.49 4.91
C ALA A 104 19.82 13.36 5.75
N GLU A 105 20.41 13.69 6.90
CA GLU A 105 20.93 12.73 7.88
C GLU A 105 19.79 11.91 8.48
N THR A 106 18.66 12.55 8.79
CA THR A 106 17.47 11.90 9.33
C THR A 106 16.84 10.96 8.30
N TRP A 107 16.72 11.39 7.04
CA TRP A 107 16.22 10.53 5.97
C TRP A 107 17.12 9.33 5.71
N GLN A 108 18.44 9.51 5.73
CA GLN A 108 19.39 8.41 5.62
C GLN A 108 19.27 7.42 6.81
N ALA A 109 19.03 7.93 8.02
CA ALA A 109 18.79 7.11 9.20
C ALA A 109 17.50 6.29 9.09
N ILE A 110 16.39 6.88 8.60
CA ILE A 110 15.13 6.17 8.33
C ILE A 110 15.37 5.03 7.33
N GLN A 111 16.02 5.32 6.20
CA GLN A 111 16.31 4.31 5.18
C GLN A 111 17.16 3.17 5.76
N SER A 112 18.25 3.47 6.46
CA SER A 112 19.14 2.47 7.06
C SER A 112 18.43 1.62 8.13
N TRP A 113 17.57 2.24 8.94
CA TRP A 113 16.76 1.56 9.96
C TRP A 113 15.82 0.54 9.33
N ILE A 114 15.13 0.90 8.25
CA ILE A 114 14.25 -0.01 7.50
C ILE A 114 15.06 -1.08 6.77
N GLU A 115 16.12 -0.71 6.03
CA GLU A 115 16.97 -1.66 5.30
C GLU A 115 17.59 -2.73 6.21
N SER A 116 17.91 -2.37 7.45
CA SER A 116 18.45 -3.30 8.44
C SER A 116 17.41 -4.31 8.98
N GLY A 117 16.11 -4.07 8.74
CA GLY A 117 15.01 -4.86 9.27
C GLY A 117 14.61 -4.52 10.71
N LYS A 118 15.17 -3.44 11.27
CA LYS A 118 14.80 -2.93 12.61
C LYS A 118 13.48 -2.16 12.59
N GLY A 119 13.02 -1.74 11.41
CA GLY A 119 11.84 -0.92 11.23
C GLY A 119 10.99 -1.29 10.02
N GLY A 120 9.70 -1.00 10.15
CA GLY A 120 8.73 -1.02 9.07
C GLY A 120 8.20 0.37 8.73
N PHE A 121 7.62 0.51 7.53
CA PHE A 121 7.01 1.76 7.07
C PHE A 121 5.61 1.54 6.53
N VAL A 122 4.67 2.40 6.90
CA VAL A 122 3.30 2.43 6.37
C VAL A 122 3.02 3.82 5.81
N GLY A 123 2.75 3.92 4.51
CA GLY A 123 2.27 5.15 3.88
C GLY A 123 0.76 5.10 3.65
N LEU A 124 0.04 6.14 4.05
CA LEU A 124 -1.40 6.26 3.92
C LEU A 124 -1.76 7.47 3.05
N HIS A 125 -2.67 7.25 2.12
CA HIS A 125 -3.25 8.20 1.18
C HIS A 125 -2.22 9.18 0.59
N SER A 126 -2.10 10.37 1.18
CA SER A 126 -1.26 11.46 0.70
C SER A 126 0.23 11.25 0.92
N ALA A 127 0.66 10.15 1.55
CA ALA A 127 2.08 9.87 1.73
C ALA A 127 2.88 9.94 0.41
N THR A 128 2.30 9.64 -0.77
CA THR A 128 2.97 9.80 -2.08
C THR A 128 3.03 11.24 -2.60
N ASP A 129 2.38 12.17 -1.91
CA ASP A 129 2.31 13.61 -2.14
C ASP A 129 3.28 14.34 -1.17
N THR A 130 4.41 13.70 -0.86
CA THR A 130 5.38 14.12 0.17
C THR A 130 6.81 14.16 -0.38
N HIS A 131 7.58 15.17 0.07
CA HIS A 131 9.04 15.26 0.05
C HIS A 131 9.69 15.02 -1.33
N TRP A 132 9.28 15.83 -2.31
CA TRP A 132 9.68 15.63 -3.72
C TRP A 132 11.07 16.13 -4.07
N ASP A 133 11.62 17.08 -3.32
CA ASP A 133 12.87 17.76 -3.68
C ASP A 133 14.10 17.20 -2.95
N TYR A 134 13.98 16.06 -2.26
CA TYR A 134 15.12 15.41 -1.62
C TYR A 134 16.16 14.91 -2.64
N SER A 135 17.35 15.50 -2.60
CA SER A 135 18.49 15.16 -3.46
C SER A 135 19.72 14.64 -2.68
N GLY A 136 19.55 14.21 -1.43
CA GLY A 136 20.64 13.67 -0.61
C GLY A 136 21.04 12.23 -0.99
N PRO A 137 21.96 11.60 -0.24
CA PRO A 137 22.42 10.25 -0.55
C PRO A 137 21.31 9.20 -0.39
N SER A 138 21.51 8.03 -1.01
CA SER A 138 20.52 6.93 -1.09
C SER A 138 19.31 7.26 -1.98
N GLN A 139 18.20 6.54 -1.84
CA GLN A 139 17.05 6.73 -2.73
C GLN A 139 16.20 7.94 -2.30
N THR A 140 15.61 8.63 -3.28
CA THR A 140 14.64 9.70 -3.03
C THR A 140 13.41 9.14 -2.31
N TYR A 141 12.62 10.01 -1.69
CA TYR A 141 11.37 9.59 -1.06
C TYR A 141 10.41 8.95 -2.07
N THR A 142 10.27 9.53 -3.27
CA THR A 142 9.41 9.00 -4.34
C THR A 142 9.86 7.63 -4.80
N ALA A 143 11.17 7.44 -4.96
CA ALA A 143 11.76 6.14 -5.25
C ALA A 143 11.57 5.16 -4.09
N PHE A 144 11.61 5.59 -2.82
CA PHE A 144 11.37 4.76 -1.63
C PHE A 144 9.91 4.28 -1.50
N ILE A 145 8.94 5.18 -1.58
CA ILE A 145 7.52 4.85 -1.49
C ILE A 145 7.00 4.20 -2.80
N ASN A 146 7.76 4.35 -3.88
CA ASN A 146 7.47 3.88 -5.25
C ASN A 146 6.27 4.59 -5.89
N GLY A 147 6.26 5.91 -5.83
CA GLY A 147 5.24 6.72 -6.50
C GLY A 147 5.31 8.17 -6.09
N ARG A 148 5.31 9.06 -7.08
CA ARG A 148 5.13 10.51 -6.91
C ARG A 148 3.73 10.89 -7.34
N PHE A 149 2.99 11.63 -6.51
CA PHE A 149 1.68 12.16 -6.89
C PHE A 149 1.70 12.85 -8.26
N ALA A 150 0.75 12.46 -9.12
CA ALA A 150 0.58 12.98 -10.48
C ALA A 150 -0.89 13.29 -10.77
N GLY A 151 -1.64 13.68 -9.74
CA GLY A 151 -3.05 14.06 -9.81
C GLY A 151 -4.01 13.04 -9.19
N HIS A 152 -5.28 13.44 -9.13
CA HIS A 152 -6.35 12.77 -8.40
C HIS A 152 -7.70 12.94 -9.14
N PRO A 153 -7.83 12.42 -10.38
CA PRO A 153 -9.03 12.68 -11.18
C PRO A 153 -10.28 12.04 -10.56
N TRP A 154 -10.11 11.02 -9.71
CA TRP A 154 -11.18 10.37 -8.97
C TRP A 154 -11.31 10.99 -7.58
N THR A 155 -12.49 11.54 -7.28
CA THR A 155 -12.80 12.20 -6.02
C THR A 155 -13.84 11.41 -5.21
N GLN A 156 -13.99 11.76 -3.94
CA GLN A 156 -14.87 11.09 -2.96
C GLN A 156 -16.39 11.09 -3.29
N GLY A 157 -16.82 11.74 -4.39
CA GLY A 157 -18.25 11.94 -4.70
C GLY A 157 -18.95 10.75 -5.38
N ALA A 158 -18.20 9.79 -5.92
CA ALA A 158 -18.79 8.62 -6.61
C ALA A 158 -17.94 7.37 -6.38
N PRO A 159 -18.57 6.18 -6.29
CA PRO A 159 -17.83 4.94 -6.11
C PRO A 159 -17.00 4.59 -7.34
N LEU A 160 -15.77 4.17 -7.07
CA LEU A 160 -14.85 3.54 -8.01
C LEU A 160 -14.96 2.03 -7.87
N THR A 161 -14.63 1.30 -8.93
CA THR A 161 -14.43 -0.15 -8.79
C THR A 161 -12.96 -0.43 -8.49
N ILE A 162 -12.70 -1.17 -7.41
CA ILE A 162 -11.38 -1.63 -7.01
C ILE A 162 -11.35 -3.15 -7.08
N GLN A 163 -10.26 -3.73 -7.59
CA GLN A 163 -10.06 -5.17 -7.64
C GLN A 163 -8.70 -5.54 -7.05
N SER A 164 -8.68 -6.68 -6.35
CA SER A 164 -7.49 -7.28 -5.78
C SER A 164 -6.60 -7.92 -6.85
N LEU A 165 -5.29 -7.82 -6.63
CA LEU A 165 -4.19 -8.40 -7.42
C LEU A 165 -3.24 -9.15 -6.49
N GLY A 166 -2.33 -9.95 -7.06
CA GLY A 166 -1.25 -10.57 -6.30
C GLY A 166 -1.76 -11.69 -5.38
N GLY A 167 -2.86 -12.36 -5.73
CA GLY A 167 -3.40 -13.49 -4.98
C GLY A 167 -3.74 -13.16 -3.51
N GLN A 168 -3.67 -14.16 -2.64
CA GLN A 168 -3.95 -13.97 -1.22
C GLN A 168 -2.81 -13.20 -0.54
N SER A 169 -3.16 -12.10 0.13
CA SER A 169 -2.24 -11.31 0.95
C SER A 169 -2.91 -11.01 2.29
N PRO A 170 -2.24 -11.25 3.43
CA PRO A 170 -2.86 -11.04 4.72
C PRO A 170 -3.15 -9.56 5.00
N VAL A 171 -2.39 -8.63 4.41
CA VAL A 171 -2.65 -7.18 4.53
C VAL A 171 -3.81 -6.69 3.65
N ASN A 172 -4.42 -7.57 2.84
CA ASN A 172 -5.54 -7.20 1.97
C ASN A 172 -6.76 -8.14 2.14
N ARG A 173 -6.71 -9.05 3.11
CA ARG A 173 -7.73 -10.10 3.29
C ARG A 173 -9.11 -9.58 3.71
N ALA A 174 -9.17 -8.40 4.32
CA ALA A 174 -10.42 -7.80 4.78
C ALA A 174 -11.29 -7.29 3.63
N TRP A 175 -10.71 -7.10 2.45
CA TRP A 175 -11.41 -6.63 1.27
C TRP A 175 -11.95 -7.80 0.43
N PRO A 176 -13.17 -7.68 -0.13
CA PRO A 176 -13.61 -8.56 -1.21
C PRO A 176 -12.64 -8.51 -2.40
N SER A 177 -12.65 -9.55 -3.23
CA SER A 177 -11.80 -9.59 -4.43
C SER A 177 -12.07 -8.42 -5.36
N ARG A 178 -13.31 -7.93 -5.43
CA ARG A 178 -13.74 -6.77 -6.21
C ARG A 178 -14.87 -6.04 -5.50
N PHE A 179 -14.81 -4.72 -5.41
CA PHE A 179 -15.78 -3.92 -4.66
C PHE A 179 -15.89 -2.48 -5.18
N ALA A 180 -17.03 -1.86 -4.91
CA ALA A 180 -17.27 -0.44 -5.15
C ALA A 180 -16.88 0.37 -3.90
N TYR A 181 -16.16 1.47 -4.07
CA TYR A 181 -15.68 2.31 -2.97
C TYR A 181 -15.60 3.78 -3.37
N ALA A 182 -16.27 4.66 -2.61
CA ALA A 182 -16.21 6.10 -2.83
C ALA A 182 -15.00 6.66 -2.07
N GLU A 183 -13.99 7.10 -2.80
CA GLU A 183 -12.74 7.62 -2.23
C GLU A 183 -12.02 8.53 -3.23
N GLU A 184 -11.17 9.43 -2.74
CA GLU A 184 -10.19 10.11 -3.58
C GLU A 184 -8.98 9.21 -3.86
N ILE A 185 -8.69 8.95 -5.14
CA ILE A 185 -7.61 8.06 -5.57
C ILE A 185 -6.57 8.82 -6.38
N TYR A 186 -5.31 8.72 -5.96
CA TYR A 186 -4.17 9.30 -6.64
C TYR A 186 -3.68 8.43 -7.80
N GLN A 187 -3.11 9.06 -8.82
CA GLN A 187 -2.26 8.41 -9.82
C GLN A 187 -0.82 8.91 -9.66
N TYR A 188 0.14 8.15 -10.20
CA TYR A 188 1.55 8.37 -9.88
C TYR A 188 2.44 8.52 -11.11
N SER A 189 3.44 9.39 -11.03
CA SER A 189 4.68 9.33 -11.80
C SER A 189 5.77 8.63 -10.97
N ASP A 190 6.96 8.42 -11.54
CA ASP A 190 8.11 7.83 -10.84
C ASP A 190 7.79 6.49 -10.14
N TYR A 191 7.10 5.61 -10.87
CA TYR A 191 6.60 4.33 -10.38
C TYR A 191 7.33 3.19 -11.10
N ASP A 192 7.98 2.29 -10.34
CA ASP A 192 8.63 1.10 -10.90
C ASP A 192 7.83 -0.18 -10.54
N PRO A 193 7.18 -0.85 -11.52
CA PRO A 193 6.44 -2.09 -11.26
C PRO A 193 7.34 -3.24 -10.79
N LYS A 194 8.66 -3.14 -10.98
CA LYS A 194 9.64 -4.17 -10.57
C LYS A 194 10.04 -4.06 -9.10
N LYS A 195 9.60 -3.02 -8.38
CA LYS A 195 9.95 -2.79 -6.97
C LYS A 195 8.85 -3.17 -5.99
N VAL A 196 7.61 -3.30 -6.46
CA VAL A 196 6.45 -3.46 -5.58
C VAL A 196 5.59 -4.64 -5.99
N ARG A 197 4.96 -5.24 -4.97
CA ARG A 197 3.83 -6.16 -5.14
C ARG A 197 2.54 -5.39 -4.97
N VAL A 198 1.79 -5.19 -6.06
CA VAL A 198 0.48 -4.56 -6.00
C VAL A 198 -0.56 -5.56 -5.51
N LEU A 199 -1.42 -5.10 -4.60
CA LEU A 199 -2.46 -5.88 -3.96
C LEU A 199 -3.87 -5.46 -4.38
N GLN A 200 -4.05 -4.20 -4.80
CA GLN A 200 -5.30 -3.68 -5.35
C GLN A 200 -5.02 -2.65 -6.44
N ALA A 201 -5.90 -2.55 -7.42
CA ALA A 201 -5.86 -1.54 -8.48
C ALA A 201 -7.27 -1.10 -8.87
N LEU A 202 -7.38 0.07 -9.52
CA LEU A 202 -8.66 0.50 -10.11
C LEU A 202 -9.05 -0.44 -11.26
N ASP A 203 -10.34 -0.76 -11.31
CA ASP A 203 -10.98 -1.46 -12.42
C ASP A 203 -11.81 -0.48 -13.25
N PHE A 204 -11.32 -0.15 -14.44
CA PHE A 204 -11.98 0.76 -15.36
C PHE A 204 -13.12 0.15 -16.19
N THR A 205 -13.42 -1.14 -16.05
CA THR A 205 -14.52 -1.78 -16.82
C THR A 205 -15.91 -1.31 -16.37
N GLU A 206 -16.02 -0.85 -15.12
CA GLU A 206 -17.27 -0.33 -14.53
C GLU A 206 -17.09 1.04 -13.86
N THR A 207 -15.90 1.64 -13.96
CA THR A 207 -15.65 3.01 -13.46
C THR A 207 -15.91 4.02 -14.58
N PRO A 208 -16.77 5.04 -14.37
CA PRO A 208 -17.10 6.02 -15.41
C PRO A 208 -15.90 6.84 -15.89
N LEU A 209 -15.10 7.36 -14.96
CA LEU A 209 -13.88 8.10 -15.28
C LEU A 209 -12.71 7.13 -15.43
N LYS A 210 -12.14 7.05 -16.63
CA LYS A 210 -11.11 6.06 -16.96
C LYS A 210 -9.78 6.72 -17.32
N ARG A 211 -8.71 5.93 -17.25
CA ARG A 211 -7.41 6.23 -17.85
C ARG A 211 -6.87 4.99 -18.58
N PRO A 212 -6.14 5.17 -19.69
CA PRO A 212 -5.59 4.06 -20.47
C PRO A 212 -4.30 3.46 -19.87
N TRP A 213 -4.03 3.69 -18.59
CA TRP A 213 -2.85 3.22 -17.88
C TRP A 213 -3.21 2.62 -16.52
N PHE A 214 -2.27 1.87 -15.98
CA PHE A 214 -2.38 1.24 -14.67
C PHE A 214 -2.44 2.26 -13.51
N VAL A 215 -3.37 2.04 -12.57
CA VAL A 215 -3.50 2.81 -11.33
C VAL A 215 -3.57 1.86 -10.13
N PRO A 216 -2.43 1.61 -9.45
CA PRO A 216 -2.42 0.81 -8.23
C PRO A 216 -3.05 1.58 -7.07
N VAL A 217 -3.72 0.86 -6.17
CA VAL A 217 -4.39 1.41 -4.98
C VAL A 217 -3.63 1.02 -3.72
N THR A 218 -3.16 -0.23 -3.60
CA THR A 218 -2.38 -0.68 -2.45
C THR A 218 -1.20 -1.55 -2.91
N TRP A 219 -0.05 -1.40 -2.27
CA TRP A 219 1.12 -2.22 -2.57
C TRP A 219 2.00 -2.47 -1.35
N THR A 220 2.84 -3.49 -1.48
CA THR A 220 3.89 -3.84 -0.53
C THR A 220 5.24 -3.83 -1.21
N ARG A 221 6.29 -3.57 -0.43
CA ARG A 221 7.67 -3.55 -0.90
C ARG A 221 8.62 -4.09 0.16
N GLN A 222 9.59 -4.89 -0.28
CA GLN A 222 10.74 -5.26 0.53
C GLN A 222 11.85 -4.20 0.32
N ILE A 223 12.41 -3.68 1.42
CA ILE A 223 13.53 -2.72 1.41
C ILE A 223 14.61 -3.27 2.33
N GLY A 224 15.69 -3.81 1.76
CA GLY A 224 16.65 -4.61 2.50
C GLY A 224 15.93 -5.76 3.25
N LYS A 225 16.03 -5.78 4.57
CA LYS A 225 15.31 -6.71 5.46
C LYS A 225 13.96 -6.18 5.95
N GLY A 226 13.71 -4.87 5.87
CA GLY A 226 12.45 -4.25 6.28
C GLY A 226 11.36 -4.26 5.21
N ARG A 227 10.18 -3.80 5.62
CA ARG A 227 8.95 -3.89 4.84
C ARG A 227 8.23 -2.55 4.80
N LEU A 228 7.76 -2.19 3.61
CA LEU A 228 6.92 -1.04 3.35
C LEU A 228 5.55 -1.49 2.85
N PHE A 229 4.49 -0.93 3.44
CA PHE A 229 3.13 -1.00 2.91
C PHE A 229 2.67 0.40 2.53
N TYR A 230 1.91 0.50 1.44
CA TYR A 230 1.22 1.73 1.08
C TYR A 230 -0.24 1.46 0.71
N SER A 231 -1.11 2.38 1.12
CA SER A 231 -2.50 2.44 0.68
C SER A 231 -2.88 3.84 0.22
N ASN A 232 -3.49 3.94 -0.97
CA ASN A 232 -4.06 5.16 -1.52
C ASN A 232 -5.39 5.54 -0.84
N LEU A 233 -6.05 4.59 -0.18
CA LEU A 233 -7.25 4.84 0.61
C LEU A 233 -6.92 5.64 1.88
N GLY A 234 -7.88 6.45 2.35
CA GLY A 234 -7.80 7.15 3.63
C GLY A 234 -8.10 8.65 3.56
N HIS A 235 -8.45 9.21 2.40
CA HIS A 235 -8.82 10.63 2.25
C HIS A 235 -10.12 10.95 2.99
N THR A 236 -11.15 10.13 2.73
CA THR A 236 -12.49 10.41 3.25
C THR A 236 -12.57 10.02 4.72
N PRO A 237 -13.11 10.87 5.62
CA PRO A 237 -13.24 10.51 7.04
C PRO A 237 -14.01 9.20 7.30
N SER A 238 -14.99 8.85 6.46
CA SER A 238 -15.73 7.59 6.58
C SER A 238 -14.86 6.34 6.35
N THR A 239 -13.77 6.45 5.59
CA THR A 239 -12.82 5.35 5.36
C THR A 239 -12.20 4.87 6.67
N TRP A 240 -11.95 5.79 7.62
CA TRP A 240 -11.41 5.48 8.95
C TRP A 240 -12.41 4.78 9.89
N ASN A 241 -13.70 4.78 9.54
CA ASN A 241 -14.76 4.06 10.23
C ASN A 241 -15.08 2.69 9.59
N ASP A 242 -14.54 2.41 8.39
CA ASP A 242 -14.75 1.13 7.71
C ASP A 242 -13.91 0.04 8.38
N ALA A 243 -14.57 -0.98 8.91
CA ALA A 243 -13.90 -2.12 9.56
C ALA A 243 -12.84 -2.77 8.66
N ARG A 244 -13.07 -2.83 7.34
CA ARG A 244 -12.13 -3.44 6.39
C ARG A 244 -10.84 -2.64 6.25
N TYR A 245 -10.94 -1.32 6.24
CA TYR A 245 -9.78 -0.43 6.20
C TYR A 245 -9.01 -0.46 7.52
N ARG A 246 -9.73 -0.49 8.65
CA ARG A 246 -9.13 -0.64 9.99
C ARG A 246 -8.37 -1.96 10.14
N ASP A 247 -8.95 -3.06 9.65
CA ASP A 247 -8.31 -4.38 9.63
C ASP A 247 -7.07 -4.38 8.72
N GLN A 248 -7.15 -3.75 7.55
CA GLN A 248 -5.99 -3.59 6.67
C GLN A 248 -4.87 -2.78 7.33
N ILE A 249 -5.16 -1.70 8.05
CA ILE A 249 -4.15 -0.94 8.79
C ILE A 249 -3.50 -1.81 9.89
N LEU A 250 -4.31 -2.55 10.66
CA LEU A 250 -3.81 -3.46 11.69
C LEU A 250 -2.86 -4.50 11.10
N ASP A 251 -3.28 -5.15 10.01
CA ASP A 251 -2.49 -6.18 9.35
C ASP A 251 -1.26 -5.59 8.66
N ALA A 252 -1.34 -4.39 8.09
CA ALA A 252 -0.20 -3.67 7.53
C ALA A 252 0.86 -3.40 8.61
N ILE A 253 0.48 -2.84 9.77
CA ILE A 253 1.41 -2.58 10.89
C ILE A 253 2.05 -3.88 11.38
N ARG A 254 1.26 -4.94 11.57
CA ARG A 254 1.79 -6.26 11.96
C ARG A 254 2.74 -6.83 10.91
N TRP A 255 2.39 -6.73 9.63
CA TRP A 255 3.20 -7.25 8.53
C TRP A 255 4.51 -6.49 8.37
N THR A 256 4.49 -5.15 8.47
CA THR A 256 5.70 -4.32 8.41
C THR A 256 6.61 -4.53 9.62
N ALA A 257 6.03 -4.87 10.78
CA ALA A 257 6.75 -5.26 11.99
C ALA A 257 7.17 -6.75 12.01
N HIS A 258 7.02 -7.49 10.90
CA HIS A 258 7.31 -8.92 10.80
C HIS A 258 6.52 -9.83 11.77
N ARG A 259 5.40 -9.35 12.30
CA ARG A 259 4.45 -10.12 13.13
C ARG A 259 3.36 -10.83 12.31
N LEU A 260 3.37 -10.64 10.99
CA LEU A 260 2.48 -11.32 10.04
C LEU A 260 3.30 -11.82 8.84
N PRO A 261 3.08 -13.06 8.35
CA PRO A 261 3.72 -13.55 7.14
C PRO A 261 3.18 -12.81 5.92
N GLY A 262 3.82 -12.95 4.76
CA GLY A 262 3.32 -12.36 3.52
C GLY A 262 4.46 -11.95 2.61
N SER A 263 4.29 -12.21 1.31
CA SER A 263 5.30 -11.88 0.30
C SER A 263 5.20 -10.41 -0.11
N ALA A 264 6.36 -9.79 -0.31
CA ALA A 264 6.51 -8.51 -1.02
C ALA A 264 7.15 -8.70 -2.40
N THR A 265 7.21 -9.94 -2.91
CA THR A 265 7.77 -10.24 -4.23
C THR A 265 6.97 -9.49 -5.30
N PRO A 266 7.63 -8.62 -6.09
CA PRO A 266 6.98 -7.85 -7.14
C PRO A 266 6.22 -8.73 -8.13
N ASN A 267 5.10 -8.22 -8.65
CA ASN A 267 4.24 -8.88 -9.64
C ASN A 267 4.15 -8.08 -10.96
N PRO A 268 5.28 -7.79 -11.65
CA PRO A 268 5.29 -6.89 -12.80
C PRO A 268 4.48 -7.40 -13.99
N GLU A 269 4.39 -8.71 -14.22
CA GLU A 269 3.57 -9.28 -15.30
C GLU A 269 2.07 -9.09 -15.06
N GLU A 270 1.61 -9.26 -13.82
CA GLU A 270 0.21 -9.04 -13.44
C GLU A 270 -0.15 -7.55 -13.54
N GLN A 271 0.75 -6.67 -13.10
CA GLN A 271 0.61 -5.23 -13.29
C GLN A 271 0.57 -4.85 -14.77
N ALA A 272 1.41 -5.48 -15.61
CA ALA A 272 1.42 -5.26 -17.05
C ALA A 272 0.11 -5.67 -17.71
N LEU A 273 -0.42 -6.85 -17.37
CA LEU A 273 -1.75 -7.29 -17.81
C LEU A 273 -2.83 -6.30 -17.38
N TRP A 274 -2.79 -5.80 -16.15
CA TRP A 274 -3.76 -4.81 -15.67
C TRP A 274 -3.66 -3.47 -16.40
N ALA A 275 -2.46 -3.07 -16.82
CA ALA A 275 -2.24 -1.90 -17.66
C ALA A 275 -2.93 -2.05 -19.02
N LEU A 276 -2.79 -3.22 -19.67
CA LEU A 276 -3.49 -3.52 -20.92
C LEU A 276 -5.00 -3.61 -20.73
N ARG A 277 -5.46 -4.16 -19.60
CA ARG A 277 -6.88 -4.17 -19.22
C ARG A 277 -7.45 -2.76 -19.11
N SER A 278 -6.67 -1.83 -18.54
CA SER A 278 -7.02 -0.40 -18.42
C SER A 278 -7.09 0.27 -19.80
N LEU A 279 -6.12 0.00 -20.68
CA LEU A 279 -6.10 0.47 -22.07
C LEU A 279 -7.36 0.03 -22.85
N LEU A 280 -7.74 -1.25 -22.74
CA LEU A 280 -8.93 -1.81 -23.41
C LEU A 280 -10.23 -1.23 -22.83
N ALA A 281 -10.32 -1.08 -21.51
CA ALA A 281 -11.49 -0.51 -20.86
C ALA A 281 -11.71 0.97 -21.20
N PHE A 282 -10.62 1.72 -21.47
CA PHE A 282 -10.67 3.12 -21.90
C PHE A 282 -11.35 3.29 -23.27
N ASP A 283 -11.29 2.27 -24.15
CA ASP A 283 -11.98 2.23 -25.45
C ASP A 283 -13.50 1.95 -25.32
N ASN A 284 -14.06 2.04 -24.10
CA ASN A 284 -15.46 1.77 -23.78
C ASN A 284 -15.98 0.38 -24.23
N ARG A 285 -15.07 -0.59 -24.33
CA ARG A 285 -15.42 -1.98 -24.62
C ARG A 285 -16.27 -2.58 -23.51
N PRO A 286 -17.27 -3.44 -23.85
CA PRO A 286 -17.98 -4.21 -22.85
C PRO A 286 -17.01 -5.04 -22.01
N ARG A 287 -17.26 -5.15 -20.71
CA ARG A 287 -16.40 -5.93 -19.79
C ARG A 287 -16.14 -7.34 -20.31
N ALA A 288 -17.13 -8.02 -20.87
CA ALA A 288 -16.97 -9.36 -21.43
C ALA A 288 -15.94 -9.43 -22.57
N ASP A 289 -15.89 -8.43 -23.47
CA ASP A 289 -14.86 -8.35 -24.52
C ASP A 289 -13.47 -8.12 -23.91
N VAL A 290 -13.38 -7.22 -22.92
CA VAL A 290 -12.12 -6.95 -22.19
C VAL A 290 -11.60 -8.24 -21.55
N GLU A 291 -12.42 -8.97 -20.79
CA GLU A 291 -11.99 -10.21 -20.12
C GLU A 291 -11.61 -11.31 -21.13
N ALA A 292 -12.36 -11.44 -22.23
CA ALA A 292 -12.03 -12.42 -23.28
C ALA A 292 -10.66 -12.13 -23.93
N ARG A 293 -10.35 -10.85 -24.17
CA ARG A 293 -9.03 -10.41 -24.67
C ARG A 293 -7.93 -10.62 -23.65
N MET A 294 -8.19 -10.30 -22.38
CA MET A 294 -7.21 -10.53 -21.31
C MET A 294 -6.84 -12.01 -21.19
N ALA A 295 -7.79 -12.94 -21.31
CA ALA A 295 -7.53 -14.37 -21.29
C ALA A 295 -6.60 -14.86 -22.42
N ARG A 296 -6.51 -14.12 -23.53
CA ARG A 296 -5.54 -14.38 -24.61
C ARG A 296 -4.20 -13.73 -24.31
N LEU A 297 -4.21 -12.49 -23.82
CA LEU A 297 -3.00 -11.73 -23.46
C LEU A 297 -2.19 -12.37 -22.33
N THR A 298 -2.78 -13.20 -21.46
CA THR A 298 -2.02 -13.97 -20.46
C THR A 298 -1.01 -14.95 -21.08
N LYS A 299 -1.17 -15.27 -22.38
CA LYS A 299 -0.27 -16.16 -23.15
C LYS A 299 0.71 -15.38 -24.01
N ALA A 300 0.67 -14.05 -23.99
CA ALA A 300 1.57 -13.22 -24.79
C ALA A 300 3.03 -13.39 -24.34
N ASP A 301 3.96 -13.16 -25.26
CA ASP A 301 5.38 -13.10 -24.94
C ASP A 301 5.65 -12.07 -23.82
N ARG A 302 6.49 -12.47 -22.85
CA ARG A 302 6.79 -11.65 -21.68
C ARG A 302 7.46 -10.32 -22.06
N THR A 303 8.35 -10.33 -23.03
CA THR A 303 9.07 -9.12 -23.45
C THR A 303 8.10 -8.12 -24.06
N TRP A 304 7.23 -8.59 -24.97
CA TRP A 304 6.18 -7.76 -25.55
C TRP A 304 5.20 -7.24 -24.49
N LEU A 305 4.76 -8.10 -23.55
CA LEU A 305 3.81 -7.70 -22.50
C LEU A 305 4.37 -6.54 -21.64
N LEU A 306 5.61 -6.66 -21.19
CA LEU A 306 6.26 -5.64 -20.37
C LEU A 306 6.55 -4.36 -21.16
N ASP A 307 6.91 -4.47 -22.43
CA ASP A 307 7.06 -3.33 -23.34
C ASP A 307 5.73 -2.60 -23.58
N ALA A 308 4.66 -3.33 -23.90
CA ALA A 308 3.33 -2.76 -24.10
C ALA A 308 2.84 -2.03 -22.84
N ALA A 309 3.05 -2.61 -21.65
CA ALA A 309 2.74 -1.95 -20.38
C ALA A 309 3.58 -0.68 -20.16
N THR A 310 4.87 -0.68 -20.52
CA THR A 310 5.72 0.52 -20.49
C THR A 310 5.16 1.60 -21.41
N ARG A 311 4.72 1.23 -22.62
CA ARG A 311 4.05 2.14 -23.56
C ARG A 311 2.72 2.68 -23.00
N THR A 312 1.94 1.88 -22.25
CA THR A 312 0.73 2.42 -21.58
C THR A 312 1.08 3.49 -20.54
N ALA A 313 2.13 3.30 -19.75
CA ALA A 313 2.58 4.27 -18.76
C ALA A 313 3.07 5.58 -19.42
N ALA A 314 3.70 5.46 -20.59
CA ALA A 314 4.15 6.60 -21.39
C ALA A 314 3.01 7.46 -21.97
N LEU A 315 1.75 7.01 -21.92
CA LEU A 315 0.59 7.83 -22.28
C LEU A 315 0.31 8.93 -21.25
N ARG A 316 0.71 8.76 -20.00
CA ARG A 316 0.42 9.70 -18.90
C ARG A 316 1.01 11.10 -19.12
N PRO A 317 2.31 11.28 -19.43
CA PRO A 317 2.86 12.61 -19.70
C PRO A 317 2.30 13.26 -20.97
N LEU A 318 1.69 12.49 -21.88
CA LEU A 318 1.00 13.03 -23.05
C LEU A 318 -0.43 13.47 -22.74
N TRP A 319 -0.97 13.10 -21.58
CA TRP A 319 -2.34 13.41 -21.22
C TRP A 319 -2.55 14.93 -21.11
N PRO A 320 -3.61 15.48 -21.73
CA PRO A 320 -3.84 16.92 -21.73
C PRO A 320 -4.08 17.44 -20.32
N GLU A 321 -3.32 18.46 -19.91
CA GLU A 321 -3.45 19.10 -18.59
C GLU A 321 -4.81 19.78 -18.41
N LYS A 322 -5.35 20.35 -19.50
CA LYS A 322 -6.65 21.05 -19.51
C LYS A 322 -7.56 20.43 -20.56
N PRO A 323 -8.89 20.50 -20.38
CA PRO A 323 -9.84 19.97 -21.36
C PRO A 323 -9.63 20.47 -22.79
N GLN A 324 -9.15 21.71 -22.92
CA GLN A 324 -8.94 22.43 -24.18
C GLN A 324 -7.53 22.24 -24.77
N SER A 325 -6.61 21.58 -24.06
CA SER A 325 -5.26 21.33 -24.55
C SER A 325 -5.28 20.42 -25.78
N ASP A 326 -4.30 20.58 -26.67
CA ASP A 326 -4.12 19.67 -27.81
C ASP A 326 -3.93 18.24 -27.31
N LYS A 327 -4.66 17.30 -27.92
CA LYS A 327 -4.67 15.87 -27.59
C LYS A 327 -4.02 15.03 -28.67
N SER A 328 -3.56 15.62 -29.78
CA SER A 328 -3.06 14.93 -30.96
C SER A 328 -1.96 13.90 -30.64
N ALA A 329 -0.99 14.29 -29.81
CA ALA A 329 0.11 13.42 -29.39
C ALA A 329 -0.39 12.21 -28.57
N PHE A 330 -1.28 12.45 -27.60
CA PHE A 330 -1.89 11.38 -26.81
C PHE A 330 -2.73 10.46 -27.69
N GLU A 331 -3.61 10.99 -28.53
CA GLU A 331 -4.50 10.19 -29.38
C GLU A 331 -3.72 9.33 -30.37
N THR A 332 -2.66 9.88 -30.96
CA THR A 332 -1.78 9.13 -31.87
C THR A 332 -1.11 7.96 -31.15
N ALA A 333 -0.49 8.22 -30.00
CA ALA A 333 0.18 7.19 -29.21
C ALA A 333 -0.81 6.13 -28.69
N TYR A 334 -1.97 6.57 -28.20
CA TYR A 334 -3.02 5.69 -27.69
C TYR A 334 -3.57 4.78 -28.79
N ARG A 335 -3.92 5.31 -29.96
CA ARG A 335 -4.48 4.51 -31.07
C ARG A 335 -3.47 3.49 -31.60
N ALA A 336 -2.21 3.88 -31.73
CA ALA A 336 -1.15 2.96 -32.16
C ALA A 336 -0.97 1.79 -31.17
N LEU A 337 -0.95 2.09 -29.86
CA LEU A 337 -0.83 1.07 -28.83
C LEU A 337 -2.08 0.18 -28.74
N LEU A 338 -3.27 0.78 -28.82
CA LEU A 338 -4.53 0.03 -28.82
C LEU A 338 -4.58 -0.95 -29.99
N ALA A 339 -4.20 -0.53 -31.21
CA ALA A 339 -4.19 -1.40 -32.38
C ALA A 339 -3.26 -2.62 -32.21
N ASP A 340 -2.04 -2.42 -31.66
CA ASP A 340 -1.10 -3.51 -31.35
C ASP A 340 -1.71 -4.51 -30.34
N VAL A 341 -2.28 -4.00 -29.24
CA VAL A 341 -2.92 -4.85 -28.21
C VAL A 341 -4.14 -5.59 -28.75
N LEU A 342 -4.92 -4.96 -29.64
CA LEU A 342 -6.08 -5.59 -30.26
C LEU A 342 -5.66 -6.73 -31.19
N ALA A 343 -4.67 -6.51 -32.06
CA ALA A 343 -4.13 -7.53 -32.96
C ALA A 343 -3.56 -8.73 -32.20
N ARG A 344 -2.91 -8.48 -31.06
CA ARG A 344 -2.38 -9.53 -30.17
C ARG A 344 -3.43 -10.28 -29.36
N SER A 345 -4.66 -9.80 -29.37
CA SER A 345 -5.80 -10.36 -28.63
C SER A 345 -6.98 -10.69 -29.53
N GLU A 346 -6.76 -10.89 -30.83
CA GLU A 346 -7.77 -11.47 -31.72
C GLU A 346 -8.03 -12.95 -31.39
N PRO A 347 -9.23 -13.49 -31.71
CA PRO A 347 -9.59 -14.88 -31.45
C PRO A 347 -8.66 -15.93 -32.05
#